data_AF-A0A931DI24-F1
#
_entry.id   AF-A0A931DI24-F1
#
_cell.length_a   1.000
_cell.length_b   1.000
_cell.length_c   1.000
_cell.angle_alpha   90.00
_cell.angle_beta   90.00
_cell.angle_gamma   90.00
#
_symmetry.space_group_name_H-M   'P 1'
#
loop_
_entity.id
_entity.type
_entity.pdbx_description
1 polymer ?
#
loop_
_entity_poly.entity_id
_entity_poly.type
_entity_poly.pdbx_seq_one_letter_code
_entity_poly.pdbx_strand_id
1 'polypeptide(L)'
;MRASEAEVCLWRLEGALAARGWASASIGGSPPALRVFDARVPGLGETVAVVPAPSAMGAAVAWFRSSAGVLLGPCDDPERAAESVHLLLAPWGARALAGRG
;
A
#
# COMPACT_ATOMS: atom_id res chain seq x y z
N MET A 1 10.93 -12.81 18.09
CA MET A 1 9.55 -12.32 17.85
C MET A 1 9.15 -12.80 16.46
N ARG A 2 7.97 -13.42 16.30
CA ARG A 2 7.43 -13.74 14.96
C ARG A 2 6.69 -12.51 14.45
N ALA A 3 6.90 -12.14 13.19
CA ALA A 3 6.11 -11.12 12.52
C ALA A 3 4.64 -11.55 12.48
N SER A 4 3.74 -10.60 12.72
CA SER A 4 2.30 -10.76 12.54
C SER A 4 1.98 -10.98 11.06
N GLU A 5 0.81 -11.58 10.78
CA GLU A 5 0.32 -11.76 9.41
C GLU A 5 0.27 -10.44 8.65
N ALA A 6 -0.17 -9.36 9.31
CA ALA A 6 -0.19 -8.02 8.74
C ALA A 6 1.21 -7.52 8.33
N GLU A 7 2.24 -7.72 9.16
CA GLU A 7 3.61 -7.35 8.81
C GLU A 7 4.13 -8.13 7.61
N VAL A 8 3.83 -9.44 7.53
CA VAL A 8 4.20 -10.27 6.37
C VAL A 8 3.52 -9.78 5.10
N CYS A 9 2.23 -9.43 5.16
CA CYS A 9 1.50 -8.81 4.05
C CYS A 9 2.18 -7.51 3.59
N LEU A 10 2.50 -6.62 4.53
CA LEU A 10 3.10 -5.32 4.21
C LEU A 10 4.51 -5.46 3.61
N TRP A 11 5.32 -6.41 4.08
CA TRP A 11 6.64 -6.68 3.46
C TRP A 11 6.51 -7.19 2.02
N ARG A 12 5.52 -8.04 1.74
CA ARG A 12 5.25 -8.49 0.36
C ARG A 12 4.80 -7.34 -0.54
N LEU A 13 3.92 -6.48 -0.02
CA LEU A 13 3.48 -5.28 -0.74
C LEU A 13 4.65 -4.31 -1.01
N GLU A 14 5.53 -4.10 -0.03
CA GLU A 14 6.73 -3.27 -0.20
C GLU A 14 7.60 -3.75 -1.37
N GLY A 15 7.83 -5.07 -1.48
CA GLY A 15 8.55 -5.64 -2.63
C GLY A 15 7.87 -5.36 -3.98
N ALA A 16 6.55 -5.57 -4.06
CA ALA A 16 5.77 -5.32 -5.28
C ALA A 16 5.74 -3.82 -5.66
N LEU A 17 5.71 -2.93 -4.66
CA LEU A 17 5.76 -1.48 -4.87
C LEU A 17 7.14 -1.03 -5.37
N ALA A 18 8.22 -1.58 -4.80
CA ALA A 18 9.58 -1.28 -5.22
C ALA A 18 9.82 -1.68 -6.68
N ALA A 19 9.29 -2.83 -7.11
CA ALA A 19 9.34 -3.27 -8.51
C ALA A 19 8.65 -2.30 -9.48
N ARG A 20 7.75 -1.46 -8.98
CA ARG A 20 7.01 -0.43 -9.73
C ARG A 20 7.58 0.98 -9.55
N GLY A 21 8.74 1.11 -8.89
CA GLY A 21 9.43 2.38 -8.69
C GLY A 21 8.88 3.25 -7.55
N TRP A 22 8.01 2.71 -6.70
CA TRP A 22 7.54 3.40 -5.50
C TRP A 22 8.52 3.20 -4.34
N ALA A 23 8.72 4.24 -3.55
CA ALA A 23 9.42 4.14 -2.28
C ALA A 23 8.42 3.85 -1.15
N SER A 24 8.88 3.15 -0.12
CA SER A 24 8.07 2.82 1.04
C SER A 24 8.82 2.98 2.35
N ALA A 25 8.07 3.21 3.42
CA ALA A 25 8.58 3.24 4.79
C ALA A 25 7.56 2.63 5.74
N SER A 26 8.00 1.66 6.55
CA SER A 26 7.16 1.10 7.61
C SER A 26 6.80 2.18 8.63
N ILE A 27 5.51 2.30 8.94
CA ILE A 27 5.01 3.11 10.04
C ILE A 27 4.72 2.16 11.19
N GLY A 28 5.47 2.33 12.29
CA GLY A 28 5.22 1.58 13.52
C GLY A 28 3.84 1.90 14.10
N GLY A 29 3.27 0.96 14.85
CA GLY A 29 1.94 1.11 15.47
C GLY A 29 1.20 -0.22 15.57
N SER A 30 0.00 -0.17 16.12
CA SER A 30 -0.95 -1.28 16.13
C SER A 30 -2.31 -0.78 15.61
N PRO A 31 -2.73 -1.16 14.39
CA PRO A 31 -2.06 -2.08 13.47
C PRO A 31 -0.82 -1.46 12.77
N PRO A 32 0.13 -2.28 12.30
CA PRO A 32 1.24 -1.82 11.46
C PRO A 32 0.72 -1.27 10.12
N ALA A 33 1.44 -0.32 9.54
CA ALA A 33 1.12 0.28 8.24
C ALA A 33 2.38 0.58 7.43
N LEU A 34 2.21 0.83 6.13
CA LEU A 34 3.26 1.17 5.18
C LEU A 34 2.94 2.52 4.53
N ARG A 35 3.84 3.49 4.68
CA ARG A 35 3.81 4.71 3.86
C ARG A 35 4.39 4.39 2.50
N VAL A 36 3.70 4.78 1.43
CA VAL A 36 4.12 4.63 0.04
C VAL A 36 4.15 6.01 -0.61
N PHE A 37 5.21 6.35 -1.33
CA PHE A 37 5.41 7.69 -1.90
C PHE A 37 6.33 7.68 -3.12
N ASP A 38 6.27 8.74 -3.93
CA ASP A 38 7.27 8.97 -4.98
C ASP A 38 8.51 9.62 -4.34
N ALA A 39 9.69 8.99 -4.48
CA ALA A 39 10.93 9.48 -3.88
C ALA A 39 11.33 10.89 -4.34
N ARG A 40 10.87 11.32 -5.52
CA ARG A 40 11.13 12.65 -6.08
C ARG A 40 10.19 13.71 -5.49
N VAL A 41 9.06 13.29 -4.95
CA VAL A 41 8.05 14.14 -4.30
C VAL A 41 7.57 13.50 -2.99
N PRO A 42 8.41 13.43 -1.92
CA PRO A 42 8.09 12.66 -0.71
C PRO A 42 6.84 13.12 0.04
N GLY A 43 6.39 14.37 -0.18
CA GLY A 43 5.14 14.89 0.37
C GLY A 43 3.88 14.27 -0.23
N LEU A 44 3.98 13.63 -1.39
CA LEU A 44 2.89 12.94 -2.06
C LEU A 44 2.99 11.42 -1.84
N GLY A 45 1.91 10.83 -1.35
CA GLY A 45 1.86 9.39 -1.13
C GLY A 45 0.62 8.92 -0.40
N GLU A 46 0.55 7.64 -0.13
CA GLU A 46 -0.55 6.95 0.56
C GLU A 46 -0.03 6.17 1.77
N THR A 47 -0.87 5.99 2.79
CA THR A 47 -0.61 5.07 3.89
C THR A 47 -1.50 3.85 3.73
N VAL A 48 -0.90 2.66 3.69
CA VAL A 48 -1.59 1.39 3.50
C VAL A 48 -1.50 0.57 4.78
N ALA A 49 -2.64 0.07 5.25
CA ALA A 49 -2.72 -0.85 6.39
C ALA A 49 -3.37 -2.16 5.96
N VAL A 50 -3.23 -3.20 6.78
CA VAL A 50 -3.92 -4.49 6.58
C VAL A 50 -5.15 -4.54 7.48
N VAL A 51 -6.29 -4.89 6.91
CA VAL A 51 -7.55 -5.02 7.64
C VAL A 51 -8.30 -6.29 7.24
N PRO A 52 -9.11 -6.87 8.12
CA PRO A 52 -10.07 -7.88 7.71
C PRO A 52 -11.15 -7.24 6.82
N ALA A 53 -11.43 -7.85 5.67
CA ALA A 53 -12.58 -7.50 4.83
C ALA A 53 -13.45 -8.72 4.54
N PRO A 54 -14.78 -8.55 4.35
CA PRO A 54 -15.67 -9.64 4.04
C PRO A 54 -15.27 -10.36 2.74
N SER A 55 -15.41 -11.68 2.71
CA SER A 55 -15.28 -12.48 1.48
C SER A 55 -16.58 -13.22 1.17
N ALA A 56 -16.79 -13.56 -0.10
CA ALA A 56 -17.95 -14.34 -0.55
C ALA A 56 -18.03 -15.73 0.11
N MET A 57 -16.93 -16.24 0.67
CA MET A 57 -16.88 -17.53 1.37
C MET A 57 -17.18 -17.42 2.88
N GLY A 58 -17.62 -16.25 3.37
CA GLY A 58 -18.08 -16.04 4.74
C GLY A 58 -16.98 -15.77 5.78
N ALA A 59 -15.75 -16.25 5.56
CA ALA A 59 -14.59 -15.86 6.38
C ALA A 59 -14.06 -14.48 5.95
N ALA A 60 -13.71 -13.63 6.91
CA ALA A 60 -12.97 -12.41 6.60
C ALA A 60 -11.58 -12.77 6.08
N VAL A 61 -11.13 -12.08 5.04
CA VAL A 61 -9.77 -12.24 4.50
C VAL A 61 -8.99 -10.95 4.71
N ALA A 62 -7.67 -11.04 4.82
CA ALA A 62 -6.81 -9.88 5.00
C ALA A 62 -6.73 -9.09 3.69
N TRP A 63 -6.99 -7.78 3.75
CA TRP A 63 -6.90 -6.86 2.62
C TRP A 63 -6.01 -5.67 2.94
N PHE A 64 -5.32 -5.19 1.91
CA PHE A 64 -4.67 -3.88 1.94
C PHE A 64 -5.73 -2.80 1.78
N ARG A 65 -5.68 -1.81 2.68
CA ARG A 65 -6.60 -0.67 2.68
C ARG A 65 -5.81 0.63 2.74
N SER A 66 -6.19 1.60 1.91
CA SER A 66 -5.64 2.96 1.95
C SER A 66 -6.11 3.74 3.18
N SER A 67 -5.46 4.87 3.49
CA SER A 67 -5.92 5.78 4.55
C SER A 67 -7.29 6.37 4.26
N ALA A 68 -7.66 6.48 2.97
CA ALA A 68 -8.98 6.88 2.52
C ALA A 68 -10.05 5.77 2.62
N GLY A 69 -9.70 4.58 3.10
CA GLY A 69 -10.63 3.46 3.29
C GLY A 69 -10.87 2.59 2.05
N VAL A 70 -10.14 2.82 0.95
CA VAL A 70 -10.28 2.05 -0.29
C VAL A 70 -9.58 0.70 -0.14
N LEU A 71 -10.25 -0.38 -0.51
CA LEU A 71 -9.65 -1.72 -0.60
C LEU A 71 -8.81 -1.81 -1.88
N LEU A 72 -7.51 -2.07 -1.71
CA LEU A 72 -6.52 -2.06 -2.79
C LEU A 72 -6.30 -3.46 -3.38
N GLY A 73 -6.45 -4.50 -2.56
CA GLY A 73 -6.29 -5.88 -2.96
C GLY A 73 -6.19 -6.80 -1.73
N PRO A 74 -6.40 -8.10 -1.91
CA PRO A 74 -6.21 -9.07 -0.83
C PRO A 74 -4.71 -9.27 -0.54
N CYS A 75 -4.37 -9.69 0.67
CA CYS A 75 -2.98 -9.87 1.10
C CYS A 75 -2.22 -10.98 0.33
N ASP A 76 -2.93 -11.97 -0.18
CA ASP A 76 -2.38 -13.06 -0.99
C ASP A 76 -2.03 -12.62 -2.42
N ASP A 77 -2.47 -11.44 -2.86
CA ASP A 77 -2.16 -10.83 -4.15
C ASP A 77 -1.58 -9.40 -3.98
N PRO A 78 -0.33 -9.28 -3.51
CA PRO A 78 0.34 -8.00 -3.31
C PRO A 78 0.58 -7.23 -4.62
N GLU A 79 0.66 -7.93 -5.76
CA GLU A 79 0.84 -7.31 -7.08
C GLU A 79 -0.39 -6.50 -7.48
N ARG A 80 -1.59 -7.06 -7.30
CA ARG A 80 -2.85 -6.34 -7.52
C ARG A 80 -2.99 -5.12 -6.60
N ALA A 81 -2.55 -5.24 -5.35
CA ALA A 81 -2.56 -4.11 -4.44
C ALA A 81 -1.57 -3.02 -4.87
N ALA A 82 -0.37 -3.39 -5.30
CA ALA A 82 0.62 -2.45 -5.82
C ALA A 82 0.14 -1.77 -7.12
N GLU A 83 -0.57 -2.49 -7.99
CA GLU A 83 -1.24 -1.90 -9.16
C GLU A 83 -2.29 -0.86 -8.76
N SER A 84 -3.14 -1.18 -7.80
CA SER A 84 -4.16 -0.25 -7.31
C SER A 84 -3.56 1.00 -6.68
N VAL A 85 -2.47 0.85 -5.91
CA VAL A 85 -1.70 2.00 -5.39
C VAL A 85 -1.11 2.84 -6.52
N HIS A 86 -0.55 2.19 -7.54
CA HIS A 86 0.00 2.90 -8.70
C HIS A 86 -1.08 3.71 -9.42
N LEU A 87 -2.24 3.11 -9.72
CA LEU A 87 -3.36 3.79 -10.36
C LEU A 87 -3.88 4.96 -9.52
N LEU A 88 -3.89 4.81 -8.20
CA LEU A 88 -4.30 5.86 -7.27
C LEU A 88 -3.34 7.06 -7.28
N LEU A 89 -2.03 6.80 -7.25
CA LEU A 89 -1.02 7.84 -7.01
C LEU A 89 -0.36 8.42 -8.28
N ALA A 90 -0.26 7.64 -9.36
CA ALA A 90 0.48 8.03 -10.57
C ALA A 90 0.01 9.37 -11.18
N PRO A 91 -1.31 9.66 -11.29
CA PRO A 91 -1.78 10.94 -11.83
C PRO A 91 -1.30 12.14 -11.00
N TRP A 92 -1.26 12.00 -9.68
CA TRP A 92 -0.81 13.05 -8.78
C TRP A 92 0.70 13.23 -8.82
N GLY A 93 1.45 12.12 -8.93
CA GLY A 93 2.90 12.15 -9.09
C GLY A 93 3.31 12.89 -10.36
N ALA A 94 2.68 12.58 -11.48
CA ALA A 94 2.92 13.26 -12.76
C ALA A 94 2.65 14.76 -12.67
N ARG A 95 1.53 15.17 -12.05
CA ARG A 95 1.18 16.59 -11.86
C ARG A 95 2.17 17.32 -10.96
N ALA A 96 2.58 16.70 -9.85
CA ALA A 96 3.52 17.30 -8.92
C ALA A 96 4.93 17.48 -9.53
N LEU A 97 5.34 16.56 -10.40
CA LEU A 97 6.60 16.67 -11.14
C LEU A 97 6.54 17.71 -12.25
N ALA A 98 5.41 17.81 -12.96
CA ALA A 98 5.22 18.83 -14.00
C ALA A 98 5.22 20.26 -13.44
N GLY A 99 4.69 20.47 -12.23
CA GLY A 99 4.71 21.78 -11.56
C GLY A 99 6.05 22.18 -10.93
N ARG A 100 7.08 21.32 -11.04
CA ARG A 100 8.45 21.61 -10.58
C ARG A 100 9.39 22.08 -11.70
N GLY A 101 8.94 22.02 -12.96
CA GLY A 101 9.64 22.59 -14.12
C GLY A 101 9.20 24.03 -14.37
#